data_AF-A0A2I1F1E2-F1
#
_entry.id   AF-A0A2I1F1E2-F1
#
_cell.length_a   1.000
_cell.length_b   1.000
_cell.length_c   1.000
_cell.angle_alpha   90.00
_cell.angle_beta   90.00
_cell.angle_gamma   90.00
#
_symmetry.space_group_name_H-M   'P 1'
#
loop_
_entity.id
_entity.type
_entity.pdbx_description
1 polymer ?
#
loop_
_entity_poly.entity_id
_entity_poly.type
_entity_poly.pdbx_seq_one_letter_code
_entity_poly.pdbx_strand_id
1 'polypeptide(L)'
;MGGYLIFKDEIALKPSKLFEDVMERIFRRWNLSLENARRTIVDTYLLEAVDHNYDPKTFDAKKDKLSIYPEYYVKPQNVERDLTLRGSIDYLSALRIEPNNLSLQAGHSLPSECVFCAVEAKKDESFTQGTGELLGEMKALHKREMKPINGVLTDGLRWMFYHLDDDIYYESKIIYHESRSSVILGALHYWVRGEIPADNLFEKVNQIN
;
A
#
# COMPACT_ATOMS: atom_id res chain seq x y z
N MET A 1 -15.98 -14.47 -6.92
CA MET A 1 -15.59 -14.91 -5.56
C MET A 1 -14.10 -15.17 -5.60
N GLY A 2 -13.30 -14.38 -4.88
CA GLY A 2 -11.86 -14.62 -4.76
C GLY A 2 -11.51 -15.44 -3.52
N GLY A 3 -10.24 -15.78 -3.39
CA GLY A 3 -9.69 -16.47 -2.22
C GLY A 3 -9.24 -15.49 -1.13
N TYR A 4 -8.66 -16.02 -0.06
CA TYR A 4 -8.04 -15.20 1.00
C TYR A 4 -6.52 -15.22 0.93
N LEU A 5 -5.93 -14.13 1.42
CA LEU A 5 -4.49 -13.93 1.56
C LEU A 5 -4.04 -14.26 2.98
N ILE A 6 -2.94 -14.99 3.11
CA ILE A 6 -2.28 -15.25 4.40
C ILE A 6 -0.79 -15.02 4.20
N PHE A 7 -0.19 -14.15 5.01
CA PHE A 7 1.23 -13.91 5.04
C PHE A 7 1.89 -14.76 6.12
N LYS A 8 2.75 -15.67 5.69
CA LYS A 8 3.59 -16.50 6.56
C LYS A 8 4.76 -15.71 7.13
N ASP A 9 5.33 -16.19 8.23
CA ASP A 9 6.47 -15.53 8.87
C ASP A 9 7.76 -15.60 8.01
N GLU A 10 7.79 -16.42 6.97
CA GLU A 10 8.92 -16.56 6.03
C GLU A 10 9.19 -15.27 5.23
N ILE A 11 8.16 -14.45 5.01
CA ILE A 11 8.33 -13.15 4.34
C ILE A 11 8.73 -12.05 5.30
N ALA A 12 8.84 -12.33 6.61
CA ALA A 12 9.09 -11.31 7.61
C ALA A 12 10.43 -10.62 7.37
N LEU A 13 10.41 -9.29 7.36
CA LEU A 13 11.60 -8.48 7.20
C LEU A 13 12.01 -7.88 8.53
N LYS A 14 13.31 -7.92 8.80
CA LYS A 14 13.87 -7.26 9.98
C LYS A 14 13.85 -5.74 9.73
N PRO A 15 13.21 -4.94 10.58
CA PRO A 15 13.22 -3.49 10.40
C PRO A 15 14.62 -2.90 10.60
N SER A 16 14.86 -1.75 9.97
CA SER A 16 16.05 -0.95 10.20
C SER A 16 16.09 -0.39 11.63
N LYS A 17 17.28 -0.03 12.10
CA LYS A 17 17.42 0.62 13.41
C LYS A 17 16.69 1.97 13.47
N LEU A 18 16.66 2.70 12.36
CA LEU A 18 15.93 3.97 12.27
C LEU A 18 14.43 3.75 12.43
N PHE A 19 13.86 2.74 11.76
CA PHE A 19 12.47 2.34 11.94
C PHE A 19 12.16 2.06 13.41
N GLU A 20 12.95 1.20 14.05
CA GLU A 20 12.77 0.84 15.46
C GLU A 20 12.78 2.07 16.37
N ASP A 21 13.77 2.97 16.16
CA ASP A 21 13.92 4.18 16.96
C ASP A 21 12.76 5.17 16.77
N VAL A 22 12.24 5.31 15.54
CA VAL A 22 11.07 6.15 15.24
C VAL A 22 9.81 5.58 15.89
N MET A 23 9.57 4.28 15.72
CA MET A 23 8.41 3.61 16.32
C MET A 23 8.45 3.65 17.84
N GLU A 24 9.62 3.43 18.44
CA GLU A 24 9.81 3.58 19.88
C GLU A 24 9.49 5.00 20.36
N ARG A 25 9.92 6.03 19.63
CA ARG A 25 9.61 7.44 19.97
C ARG A 25 8.12 7.73 19.91
N ILE A 26 7.43 7.23 18.88
CA ILE A 26 5.97 7.37 18.73
C ILE A 26 5.25 6.78 19.94
N PHE A 27 5.60 5.55 20.33
CA PHE A 27 4.91 4.84 21.41
C PHE A 27 5.32 5.29 22.81
N ARG A 28 6.56 5.76 23.01
CA ARG A 28 7.05 6.13 24.35
C ARG A 28 6.73 7.56 24.74
N ARG A 29 6.82 8.55 23.84
CA ARG A 29 6.86 9.98 24.24
C ARG A 29 6.45 10.98 23.15
N TRP A 30 5.22 10.95 22.68
CA TRP A 30 4.74 12.06 21.84
C TRP A 30 3.51 12.81 22.34
N ASN A 31 3.62 14.13 22.19
CA ASN A 31 2.58 15.15 22.32
C ASN A 31 1.82 15.33 20.99
N LEU A 32 1.92 14.35 20.08
CA LEU A 32 1.21 14.35 18.81
C LEU A 32 -0.27 14.01 19.07
N SER A 33 -1.16 14.58 18.25
CA SER A 33 -2.51 14.04 18.15
C SER A 33 -2.43 12.58 17.70
N LEU A 34 -3.41 11.77 18.14
CA LEU A 34 -3.52 10.36 17.74
C LEU A 34 -3.48 10.20 16.21
N GLU A 35 -4.06 11.15 15.48
CA GLU A 35 -4.08 11.20 14.02
C GLU A 35 -2.68 11.39 13.42
N ASN A 36 -1.91 12.35 13.92
CA ASN A 36 -0.53 12.55 13.46
C ASN A 36 0.38 11.37 13.80
N ALA A 37 0.19 10.75 14.97
CA ALA A 37 0.92 9.55 15.34
C ALA A 37 0.63 8.40 14.36
N ARG A 38 -0.64 8.14 14.04
CA ARG A 38 -1.05 7.10 13.08
C ARG A 38 -0.50 7.37 11.67
N ARG A 39 -0.62 8.61 11.18
CA ARG A 39 -0.02 9.00 9.89
C ARG A 39 1.49 8.74 9.87
N THR A 40 2.19 9.14 10.93
CA THR A 40 3.64 8.92 11.03
C THR A 40 3.98 7.43 11.04
N ILE A 41 3.18 6.58 11.70
CA ILE A 41 3.37 5.12 11.67
C ILE A 41 3.22 4.60 10.24
N VAL A 42 2.15 4.98 9.53
CA VAL A 42 1.92 4.56 8.13
C VAL A 42 3.07 5.00 7.23
N ASP A 43 3.47 6.27 7.30
CA ASP A 43 4.61 6.82 6.56
C ASP A 43 5.89 6.00 6.82
N THR A 44 6.16 5.69 8.10
CA THR A 44 7.36 4.96 8.51
C THR A 44 7.39 3.55 7.93
N TYR A 45 6.27 2.82 7.96
CA TYR A 45 6.16 1.49 7.34
C TYR A 45 6.31 1.54 5.82
N LEU A 46 5.64 2.48 5.15
CA LEU A 46 5.67 2.56 3.69
C LEU A 46 7.07 2.96 3.18
N LEU A 47 7.72 3.92 3.84
CA LEU A 47 9.09 4.32 3.50
C LEU A 47 10.08 3.18 3.74
N GLU A 48 10.00 2.53 4.90
CA GLU A 48 10.86 1.37 5.18
C GLU A 48 10.64 0.25 4.16
N ALA A 49 9.40 -0.02 3.72
CA ALA A 49 9.11 -1.05 2.73
C ALA A 49 9.65 -0.72 1.32
N VAL A 50 9.61 0.56 0.93
CA VAL A 50 10.19 1.03 -0.34
C VAL A 50 11.71 0.96 -0.29
N ASP A 51 12.32 1.45 0.77
CA ASP A 51 13.78 1.55 0.92
C ASP A 51 14.42 0.25 1.43
N HIS A 52 13.63 -0.78 1.75
CA HIS A 52 14.16 -2.07 2.19
C HIS A 52 15.06 -2.67 1.11
N ASN A 53 16.31 -2.98 1.47
CA ASN A 53 17.42 -3.38 0.60
C ASN A 53 18.06 -2.27 -0.26
N TYR A 54 17.86 -0.99 0.06
CA TYR A 54 18.64 0.10 -0.53
C TYR A 54 20.12 -0.03 -0.12
N ASP A 55 20.95 -0.54 -1.03
CA ASP A 55 22.40 -0.45 -0.94
C ASP A 55 22.90 0.57 -1.98
N PRO A 56 23.49 1.70 -1.55
CA PRO A 56 24.07 2.70 -2.44
C PRO A 56 25.09 2.14 -3.43
N LYS A 57 25.72 0.99 -3.11
CA LYS A 57 26.73 0.34 -3.94
C LYS A 57 26.16 -0.61 -4.98
N THR A 58 24.96 -1.15 -4.75
CA THR A 58 24.30 -2.08 -5.70
C THR A 58 22.99 -1.52 -6.25
N PHE A 59 22.71 -0.23 -6.01
CA PHE A 59 21.53 0.48 -6.49
C PHE A 59 21.35 0.28 -8.00
N ASP A 60 20.25 -0.37 -8.36
CA ASP A 60 19.80 -0.56 -9.73
C ASP A 60 18.71 0.47 -10.03
N ALA A 61 19.09 1.51 -10.77
CA ALA A 61 18.19 2.59 -11.17
C ALA A 61 16.98 2.15 -12.03
N LYS A 62 16.83 0.87 -12.39
CA LYS A 62 15.59 0.34 -13.00
C LYS A 62 14.71 -0.40 -11.98
N LYS A 63 15.30 -1.05 -10.98
CA LYS A 63 14.57 -1.85 -9.97
C LYS A 63 14.22 -1.06 -8.71
N ASP A 64 15.07 -0.08 -8.35
CA ASP A 64 14.97 0.69 -7.11
C ASP A 64 14.29 2.06 -7.33
N LYS A 65 13.62 2.24 -8.47
CA LYS A 65 12.78 3.40 -8.76
C LYS A 65 11.39 3.21 -8.20
N LEU A 66 11.24 2.98 -6.90
CA LEU A 66 9.93 2.98 -6.26
C LEU A 66 9.78 4.23 -5.39
N SER A 67 8.57 4.78 -5.37
CA SER A 67 8.23 5.94 -4.54
C SER A 67 6.81 5.81 -4.03
N ILE A 68 6.59 6.38 -2.84
CA ILE A 68 5.27 6.60 -2.26
C ILE A 68 4.83 8.03 -2.58
N TYR A 69 3.62 8.17 -3.11
CA TYR A 69 2.99 9.43 -3.44
C TYR A 69 1.79 9.62 -2.51
N PRO A 70 1.86 10.56 -1.55
CA PRO A 70 0.73 10.85 -0.67
C PRO A 70 -0.35 11.66 -1.39
N GLU A 71 -1.59 11.53 -0.93
CA GLU A 71 -2.76 12.36 -1.31
C GLU A 71 -2.99 12.37 -2.84
N TYR A 72 -3.02 11.18 -3.44
CA TYR A 72 -3.14 11.05 -4.89
C TYR A 72 -4.60 11.11 -5.36
N TYR A 73 -4.90 12.10 -6.19
CA TYR A 73 -6.23 12.26 -6.77
C TYR A 73 -6.43 11.40 -8.03
N VAL A 74 -7.37 10.47 -7.98
CA VAL A 74 -7.80 9.70 -9.16
C VAL A 74 -8.76 10.56 -9.98
N LYS A 75 -8.28 11.04 -11.13
CA LYS A 75 -9.11 11.82 -12.06
C LYS A 75 -10.39 11.04 -12.41
N PRO A 76 -11.55 11.72 -12.49
CA PRO A 76 -12.80 11.08 -12.88
C PRO A 76 -12.65 10.31 -14.19
N GLN A 77 -12.97 9.01 -14.17
CA GLN A 77 -13.03 8.18 -15.37
C GLN A 77 -14.44 7.63 -15.56
N ASN A 78 -14.98 7.82 -16.76
CA ASN A 78 -16.23 7.19 -17.17
C ASN A 78 -15.94 5.74 -17.47
N VAL A 79 -16.47 4.88 -16.62
CA VAL A 79 -16.28 3.45 -16.69
C VAL A 79 -17.44 2.80 -17.44
N GLU A 80 -18.65 3.33 -17.24
CA GLU A 80 -19.87 2.98 -17.96
C GLU A 80 -20.74 4.23 -18.14
N ARG A 81 -21.83 4.15 -18.92
CA ARG A 81 -22.70 5.30 -19.25
C ARG A 81 -23.19 6.09 -18.03
N ASP A 82 -23.29 5.44 -16.85
CA ASP A 82 -23.75 6.05 -15.60
C ASP A 82 -22.79 5.85 -14.40
N LEU A 83 -21.55 5.39 -14.65
CA LEU A 83 -20.58 5.14 -13.59
C LEU A 83 -19.29 5.96 -13.80
N THR A 84 -19.11 7.00 -12.99
CA THR A 84 -17.85 7.75 -12.91
C THR A 84 -17.10 7.33 -11.66
N LEU A 85 -15.94 6.71 -11.82
CA LEU A 85 -15.04 6.46 -10.68
C LEU A 85 -14.27 7.75 -10.36
N ARG A 86 -14.39 8.20 -9.12
CA ARG A 86 -13.69 9.36 -8.54
C ARG A 86 -13.24 8.99 -7.13
N GLY A 87 -12.06 9.42 -6.72
CA GLY A 87 -11.50 9.10 -5.40
C GLY A 87 -10.20 9.82 -5.12
N SER A 88 -9.78 9.81 -3.87
CA SER A 88 -8.50 10.35 -3.41
C SER A 88 -7.87 9.29 -2.53
N ILE A 89 -6.79 8.70 -3.02
CA ILE A 89 -6.09 7.65 -2.30
C ILE A 89 -5.08 8.32 -1.37
N ASP A 90 -5.04 7.92 -0.10
CA ASP A 90 -4.11 8.49 0.87
C ASP A 90 -2.65 8.25 0.48
N TYR A 91 -2.30 7.06 0.00
CA TYR A 91 -0.98 6.78 -0.57
C TYR A 91 -1.01 5.86 -1.77
N LEU A 92 -0.09 6.12 -2.70
CA LEU A 92 0.08 5.34 -3.91
C LEU A 92 1.54 4.97 -4.09
N SER A 93 1.84 3.69 -4.32
CA SER A 93 3.18 3.29 -4.77
C SER A 93 3.23 3.21 -6.30
N ALA A 94 4.25 3.81 -6.88
CA ALA A 94 4.48 3.79 -8.32
C ALA A 94 5.97 3.91 -8.65
N LEU A 95 6.34 3.62 -9.91
CA LEU A 95 7.72 3.87 -10.33
C LEU A 95 8.05 5.36 -10.20
N ARG A 96 9.21 5.67 -9.63
CA ARG A 96 9.75 7.01 -9.49
C ARG A 96 10.01 7.60 -10.86
N ILE A 97 9.34 8.72 -11.16
CA ILE A 97 9.72 9.58 -12.27
C ILE A 97 10.78 10.55 -11.76
N GLU A 98 11.96 10.53 -12.39
CA GLU A 98 12.99 11.53 -12.12
C GLU A 98 12.45 12.93 -12.47
N PRO A 99 12.60 13.92 -11.57
CA PRO A 99 12.10 15.25 -11.83
C PRO A 99 12.73 15.83 -13.11
N ASN A 100 11.91 16.25 -14.05
CA ASN A 100 12.33 17.16 -15.12
C ASN A 100 12.11 18.63 -14.69
N ASN A 101 12.70 19.58 -15.41
CA ASN A 101 12.59 21.01 -15.10
C ASN A 101 11.14 21.53 -14.94
N LEU A 102 10.16 20.87 -15.58
CA LEU A 102 8.73 21.19 -15.46
C LEU A 102 8.13 20.66 -14.15
N SER A 103 8.49 19.45 -13.72
CA SER A 103 8.03 18.86 -12.44
C SER A 103 8.62 19.57 -11.21
N LEU A 104 9.85 20.07 -11.29
CA LEU A 104 10.49 20.86 -10.23
C LEU A 104 9.79 22.21 -10.02
N GLN A 105 9.28 22.83 -11.09
CA GLN A 105 8.51 24.08 -11.02
C GLN A 105 7.10 23.88 -10.45
N ALA A 106 6.52 22.69 -10.61
CA ALA A 106 5.20 22.35 -10.07
C ALA A 106 5.24 21.85 -8.62
N GLY A 107 6.42 21.61 -8.04
CA GLY A 107 6.59 21.11 -6.67
C GLY A 107 6.07 19.70 -6.41
N HIS A 108 5.63 18.99 -7.45
CA HIS A 108 4.99 17.68 -7.36
C HIS A 108 5.61 16.75 -8.42
N SER A 109 6.23 15.65 -7.99
CA SER A 109 6.49 14.52 -8.88
C SER A 109 5.15 13.82 -9.11
N LEU A 110 4.66 13.85 -10.35
CA LEU A 110 3.49 13.04 -10.73
C LEU A 110 3.92 11.57 -10.69
N PRO A 111 3.08 10.64 -10.17
CA PRO A 111 3.39 9.22 -10.24
C PRO A 111 3.47 8.78 -11.70
N SER A 112 4.31 7.78 -11.96
CA SER A 112 4.34 7.12 -13.27
C SER A 112 3.04 6.40 -13.59
N GLU A 113 2.87 6.08 -14.87
CA GLU A 113 1.89 5.11 -15.39
C GLU A 113 2.19 3.66 -14.95
N CYS A 114 2.87 3.46 -13.82
CA CYS A 114 3.12 2.13 -13.28
C CYS A 114 2.80 2.18 -11.79
N VAL A 115 1.51 2.22 -11.51
CA VAL A 115 0.94 2.14 -10.16
C VAL A 115 0.88 0.68 -9.72
N PHE A 116 1.26 0.44 -8.47
CA PHE A 116 1.35 -0.91 -7.91
C PHE A 116 0.40 -1.12 -6.72
N CYS A 117 0.37 -0.18 -5.78
CA CYS A 117 -0.41 -0.30 -4.55
C CYS A 117 -1.18 0.98 -4.23
N ALA A 118 -2.45 0.83 -3.85
CA ALA A 118 -3.24 1.87 -3.20
C ALA A 118 -3.28 1.61 -1.69
N VAL A 119 -3.11 2.64 -0.88
CA VAL A 119 -3.17 2.56 0.58
C VAL A 119 -4.19 3.57 1.07
N GLU A 120 -5.17 3.08 1.82
CA GLU A 120 -6.19 3.88 2.47
C GLU A 120 -5.92 3.90 3.98
N ALA A 121 -5.70 5.09 4.53
CA ALA A 121 -5.34 5.34 5.91
C ALA A 121 -6.54 5.92 6.68
N LYS A 122 -7.28 5.05 7.36
CA LYS A 122 -8.50 5.43 8.08
C LYS A 122 -8.28 5.77 9.54
N LYS A 123 -9.22 6.55 10.08
CA LYS A 123 -9.41 6.68 11.52
C LYS A 123 -10.02 5.38 12.05
N ASP A 124 -9.72 5.05 13.29
CA ASP A 124 -10.11 3.79 13.93
C ASP A 124 -11.62 3.51 13.88
N GLU A 125 -12.44 4.54 14.11
CA GLU A 125 -13.90 4.45 14.06
C GLU A 125 -14.46 4.14 12.66
N SER A 126 -13.70 4.43 11.60
CA SER A 126 -14.09 4.22 10.20
C SER A 126 -13.32 3.10 9.50
N PHE A 127 -12.48 2.36 10.22
CA PHE A 127 -11.64 1.31 9.64
C PHE A 127 -12.46 0.28 8.86
N THR A 128 -13.57 -0.21 9.41
CA THR A 128 -14.47 -1.17 8.73
C THR A 128 -15.26 -0.57 7.56
N GLN A 129 -15.41 0.76 7.50
CA GLN A 129 -16.07 1.46 6.39
C GLN A 129 -15.12 1.73 5.22
N GLY A 130 -13.80 1.77 5.48
CA GLY A 130 -12.78 2.08 4.47
C GLY A 130 -12.62 1.06 3.35
N THR A 131 -13.08 -0.19 3.54
CA THR A 131 -12.98 -1.23 2.50
C THR A 131 -13.72 -0.86 1.21
N GLY A 132 -14.90 -0.26 1.31
CA GLY A 132 -15.72 0.09 0.14
C GLY A 132 -15.07 1.19 -0.73
N GLU A 133 -14.45 2.17 -0.07
CA GLU A 133 -13.75 3.27 -0.74
C GLU A 133 -12.49 2.76 -1.44
N LEU A 134 -11.63 2.01 -0.71
CA LEU A 134 -10.44 1.38 -1.27
C LEU A 134 -10.77 0.48 -2.48
N LEU A 135 -11.85 -0.31 -2.40
CA LEU A 135 -12.31 -1.15 -3.51
C LEU A 135 -12.68 -0.34 -4.76
N GLY A 136 -13.38 0.78 -4.58
CA GLY A 136 -13.74 1.68 -5.68
C GLY A 136 -12.49 2.26 -6.36
N GLU A 137 -11.50 2.63 -5.58
CA GLU A 137 -10.24 3.20 -6.04
C GLU A 137 -9.35 2.17 -6.74
N MET A 138 -9.22 0.96 -6.18
CA MET A 138 -8.52 -0.15 -6.82
C MET A 138 -9.12 -0.48 -8.18
N LYS A 139 -10.45 -0.49 -8.31
CA LYS A 139 -11.12 -0.69 -9.60
C LYS A 139 -10.82 0.42 -10.60
N ALA A 140 -10.74 1.66 -10.15
CA ALA A 140 -10.42 2.81 -10.99
C ALA A 140 -8.98 2.72 -11.51
N LEU A 141 -8.04 2.39 -10.63
CA LEU A 141 -6.65 2.17 -10.99
C LEU A 141 -6.48 0.97 -11.92
N HIS A 142 -7.13 -0.15 -11.64
CA HIS A 142 -7.07 -1.34 -12.49
C HIS A 142 -7.53 -1.04 -13.92
N LYS A 143 -8.64 -0.31 -14.07
CA LYS A 143 -9.14 0.12 -15.39
C LYS A 143 -8.22 1.11 -16.10
N ARG A 144 -7.49 1.95 -15.35
CA ARG A 144 -6.51 2.89 -15.92
C ARG A 144 -5.23 2.20 -16.37
N GLU A 145 -4.69 1.34 -15.53
CA GLU A 145 -3.37 0.72 -15.71
C GLU A 145 -3.42 -0.58 -16.52
N MET A 146 -4.61 -1.20 -16.64
CA MET A 146 -4.84 -2.49 -17.29
C MET A 146 -3.97 -3.61 -16.69
N LYS A 147 -3.79 -3.59 -15.36
CA LYS A 147 -2.92 -4.50 -14.59
C LYS A 147 -3.51 -4.78 -13.21
N PRO A 148 -3.12 -5.87 -12.53
CA PRO A 148 -3.53 -6.11 -11.16
C PRO A 148 -3.11 -4.96 -10.22
N ILE A 149 -3.94 -4.68 -9.22
CA ILE A 149 -3.69 -3.62 -8.23
C ILE A 149 -3.67 -4.23 -6.83
N ASN A 150 -2.61 -3.95 -6.09
CA ASN A 150 -2.52 -4.24 -4.67
C ASN A 150 -3.20 -3.13 -3.85
N GLY A 151 -3.82 -3.50 -2.73
CA GLY A 151 -4.52 -2.59 -1.83
C GLY A 151 -4.10 -2.81 -0.39
N VAL A 152 -4.04 -1.75 0.39
CA VAL A 152 -3.82 -1.79 1.84
C VAL A 152 -4.84 -0.89 2.51
N LEU A 153 -5.50 -1.40 3.54
CA LEU A 153 -6.32 -0.61 4.46
C LEU A 153 -5.65 -0.62 5.82
N THR A 154 -5.36 0.57 6.35
CA THR A 154 -4.57 0.71 7.57
C THR A 154 -5.07 1.86 8.44
N ASP A 155 -4.86 1.77 9.75
CA ASP A 155 -4.91 2.93 10.67
C ASP A 155 -3.55 3.16 11.35
N GLY A 156 -2.50 2.52 10.83
CA GLY A 156 -1.15 2.46 11.40
C GLY A 156 -0.96 1.32 12.40
N LEU A 157 -2.00 0.87 13.10
CA LEU A 157 -1.93 -0.23 14.07
C LEU A 157 -2.45 -1.54 13.48
N ARG A 158 -3.54 -1.46 12.73
CA ARG A 158 -4.20 -2.56 12.03
C ARG A 158 -3.92 -2.45 10.54
N TRP A 159 -3.64 -3.58 9.92
CA TRP A 159 -3.29 -3.68 8.51
C TRP A 159 -4.08 -4.81 7.86
N MET A 160 -4.82 -4.48 6.79
CA MET A 160 -5.50 -5.42 5.92
C MET A 160 -4.96 -5.25 4.50
N PHE A 161 -4.82 -6.37 3.80
CA PHE A 161 -4.24 -6.39 2.46
C PHE A 161 -5.25 -6.95 1.47
N TYR A 162 -5.22 -6.36 0.29
CA TYR A 162 -6.13 -6.68 -0.79
C TYR A 162 -5.38 -6.82 -2.10
N HIS A 163 -5.93 -7.62 -3.00
CA HIS A 163 -5.44 -7.78 -4.36
C HIS A 163 -6.62 -7.83 -5.32
N LEU A 164 -6.54 -7.07 -6.42
CA LEU A 164 -7.54 -7.06 -7.49
C LEU A 164 -6.88 -7.46 -8.79
N ASP A 165 -7.38 -8.53 -9.40
CA ASP A 165 -6.96 -9.05 -10.70
C ASP A 165 -8.18 -9.49 -11.51
N ASP A 166 -8.40 -8.86 -12.67
CA ASP A 166 -9.52 -9.15 -13.59
C ASP A 166 -10.88 -9.38 -12.89
N ASP A 167 -11.29 -8.40 -12.08
CA ASP A 167 -12.50 -8.40 -11.23
C ASP A 167 -12.55 -9.45 -10.10
N ILE A 168 -11.50 -10.25 -9.94
CA ILE A 168 -11.33 -11.15 -8.80
C ILE A 168 -10.65 -10.39 -7.67
N TYR A 169 -11.34 -10.34 -6.53
CA TYR A 169 -10.88 -9.66 -5.33
C TYR A 169 -10.43 -10.65 -4.26
N TYR A 170 -9.24 -10.44 -3.72
CA TYR A 170 -8.69 -11.19 -2.62
C TYR A 170 -8.48 -10.27 -1.42
N GLU A 171 -8.74 -10.80 -0.24
CA GLU A 171 -8.55 -10.08 1.02
C GLU A 171 -7.76 -10.92 2.01
N SER A 172 -6.98 -10.27 2.88
CA SER A 172 -6.32 -10.95 3.98
C SER A 172 -7.33 -11.56 4.95
N LYS A 173 -7.17 -12.84 5.26
CA LYS A 173 -8.06 -13.59 6.18
C LYS A 173 -8.09 -13.00 7.60
N ILE A 174 -7.00 -12.35 7.99
CA ILE A 174 -6.81 -11.77 9.31
C ILE A 174 -6.39 -10.31 9.19
N ILE A 175 -6.67 -9.55 10.25
CA ILE A 175 -6.11 -8.22 10.45
C ILE A 175 -4.73 -8.39 11.10
N TYR A 176 -3.70 -7.82 10.49
CA TYR A 176 -2.35 -7.82 11.06
C TYR A 176 -2.20 -6.64 12.01
N HIS A 177 -1.69 -6.91 13.20
CA HIS A 177 -1.44 -5.89 14.22
C HIS A 177 0.04 -5.51 14.26
N GLU A 178 0.33 -4.31 14.78
CA GLU A 178 1.67 -3.75 14.90
C GLU A 178 2.66 -4.65 15.66
N SER A 179 2.17 -5.53 16.54
CA SER A 179 2.96 -6.58 17.19
C SER A 179 3.59 -7.59 16.21
N ARG A 180 3.10 -7.65 14.96
CA ARG A 180 3.67 -8.42 13.85
C ARG A 180 4.37 -7.51 12.83
N SER A 181 5.03 -6.46 13.29
CA SER A 181 5.70 -5.45 12.47
C SER A 181 6.58 -6.03 11.37
N SER A 182 7.38 -7.06 11.66
CA SER A 182 8.25 -7.70 10.66
C SER A 182 7.47 -8.38 9.53
N VAL A 183 6.33 -9.01 9.84
CA VAL A 183 5.47 -9.64 8.82
C VAL A 183 4.74 -8.58 8.02
N ILE A 184 4.24 -7.51 8.66
CA ILE A 184 3.64 -6.37 7.97
C ILE A 184 4.64 -5.74 7.01
N LEU A 185 5.88 -5.51 7.47
CA LEU A 185 6.95 -4.95 6.64
C LEU A 185 7.27 -5.87 5.46
N GLY A 186 7.33 -7.18 5.71
CA GLY A 186 7.44 -8.20 4.68
C GLY A 186 6.35 -8.12 3.63
N ALA A 187 5.09 -8.12 4.05
CA ALA A 187 3.94 -8.02 3.16
C ALA A 187 3.98 -6.73 2.33
N LEU A 188 4.22 -5.59 3.00
CA LEU A 188 4.33 -4.28 2.36
C LEU A 188 5.44 -4.25 1.32
N HIS A 189 6.62 -4.82 1.59
CA HIS A 189 7.74 -4.84 0.65
C HIS A 189 7.36 -5.40 -0.73
N TYR A 190 6.63 -6.52 -0.76
CA TYR A 190 6.11 -7.07 -2.02
C TYR A 190 4.92 -6.24 -2.53
N TRP A 191 4.00 -5.84 -1.64
CA TRP A 191 2.77 -5.15 -2.02
C TRP A 191 3.04 -3.85 -2.78
N VAL A 192 3.95 -3.02 -2.28
CA VAL A 192 4.28 -1.72 -2.89
C VAL A 192 4.97 -1.87 -4.25
N ARG A 193 5.48 -3.07 -4.58
CA ARG A 193 6.09 -3.42 -5.87
C ARG A 193 5.11 -4.10 -6.84
N GLY A 194 3.86 -4.30 -6.42
CA GLY A 194 2.85 -5.00 -7.23
C GLY A 194 3.07 -6.50 -7.28
N GLU A 195 3.87 -7.04 -6.36
CA GLU A 195 4.24 -8.44 -6.29
C GLU A 195 3.37 -9.16 -5.26
N ILE A 196 3.18 -10.46 -5.47
CA ILE A 196 2.61 -11.36 -4.47
C ILE A 196 3.65 -12.43 -4.17
N PRO A 197 4.03 -12.66 -2.89
CA PRO A 197 4.96 -13.72 -2.55
C PRO A 197 4.41 -15.07 -2.98
N ALA A 198 5.20 -15.84 -3.73
CA ALA A 198 4.77 -17.07 -4.40
C ALA A 198 4.12 -18.12 -3.46
N ASP A 199 4.51 -18.12 -2.18
CA ASP A 199 4.05 -19.11 -1.18
C ASP A 199 2.84 -18.66 -0.34
N ASN A 200 2.29 -17.46 -0.62
CA ASN A 200 1.15 -16.86 0.08
C ASN A 200 -0.14 -16.85 -0.76
N LEU A 201 -0.14 -17.55 -1.90
CA LEU A 201 -1.24 -17.59 -2.85
C LEU A 201 -2.19 -18.78 -2.60
N PHE A 202 -3.39 -18.41 -2.15
CA PHE A 202 -4.67 -19.10 -2.31
C PHE A 202 -4.86 -20.45 -1.61
N GLU A 203 -5.67 -20.46 -0.55
CA GLU A 203 -6.67 -21.53 -0.45
C GLU A 203 -7.90 -21.05 -1.22
N LYS A 204 -8.11 -21.61 -2.43
CA LYS A 204 -9.42 -21.50 -3.09
C LYS A 204 -10.46 -22.02 -2.09
N VAL A 205 -11.49 -21.24 -1.84
CA VAL A 205 -12.68 -21.77 -1.17
C VAL A 205 -13.21 -22.88 -2.08
N ASN A 206 -13.00 -24.14 -1.69
CA ASN A 206 -13.66 -25.26 -2.34
C ASN A 206 -15.17 -24.98 -2.25
N GLN A 207 -15.80 -24.81 -3.41
CA GLN A 207 -17.25 -24.78 -3.49
C GLN A 207 -17.75 -26.10 -2.93
N ILE A 208 -18.39 -26.06 -1.76
CA ILE A 208 -19.26 -27.16 -1.32
C ILE A 208 -20.46 -27.09 -2.27
N ASN A 209 -20.64 -28.16 -3.04
CA ASN A 209 -21.77 -28.38 -3.94
C ASN A 209 -23.11 -28.24 -3.22
#